data_AF-A0A417L9X0-F1
#
_entry.id   AF-A0A417L9X0-F1
#
_cell.length_a   1.000
_cell.length_b   1.000
_cell.length_c   1.000
_cell.angle_alpha   90.00
_cell.angle_beta   90.00
_cell.angle_gamma   90.00
#
_symmetry.space_group_name_H-M   'P 1'
#
loop_
_entity.id
_entity.type
_entity.pdbx_description
1 polymer ?
#
loop_
_entity_poly.entity_id
_entity_poly.type
_entity_poly.pdbx_seq_one_letter_code
_entity_poly.pdbx_strand_id
1 'polypeptide(L)'
;MLKPFSRESEIRKKEKLQEKNQRKRRKIIRASFEPLLPGLIRMVYWGMIVLPFCSVAVELIACLEHKNDGTWELFWKNSGYSYFFCWLFLGVVTAALCVIQIVRTEKFGYSEKVYRFADEIPYAEFSLYQKANNPEGEEDDDLALYEREPEMPTKNRYRNMLIWTAIFGAAAGLYYGLILFLM
;
A
#
# COMPACT_ATOMS: atom_id res chain seq x y z
N MET A 1 -41.68 34.74 14.82
CA MET A 1 -41.74 33.39 14.23
C MET A 1 -40.55 33.21 13.31
N LEU A 2 -39.43 32.70 13.84
CA LEU A 2 -38.22 32.42 13.05
C LEU A 2 -38.35 31.02 12.43
N LYS A 3 -38.07 30.96 11.12
CA LYS A 3 -38.42 29.88 10.20
C LYS A 3 -37.78 28.53 10.61
N PRO A 4 -38.54 27.42 10.63
CA PRO A 4 -38.02 26.06 10.92
C PRO A 4 -36.84 25.66 10.00
N PHE A 5 -36.79 26.22 8.79
CA PHE A 5 -35.74 26.00 7.79
C PHE A 5 -34.33 26.42 8.26
N SER A 6 -34.19 27.47 9.08
CA SER A 6 -32.84 27.88 9.54
C SER A 6 -32.29 26.92 10.59
N ARG A 7 -33.16 26.38 11.46
CA ARG A 7 -32.81 25.44 12.52
C ARG A 7 -32.37 24.09 11.95
N GLU A 8 -33.07 23.58 10.93
CA GLU A 8 -32.66 22.37 10.20
C GLU A 8 -31.32 22.54 9.49
N SER A 9 -31.05 23.72 8.92
CA SER A 9 -29.78 24.01 8.25
C SER A 9 -28.59 24.06 9.24
N GLU A 10 -28.83 24.56 10.46
CA GLU A 10 -27.83 24.58 11.53
C GLU A 10 -27.59 23.19 12.12
N ILE A 11 -28.64 22.39 12.30
CA ILE A 11 -28.53 20.99 12.73
C ILE A 11 -27.71 20.21 11.72
N ARG A 12 -28.02 20.32 10.42
CA ARG A 12 -27.28 19.65 9.34
C ARG A 12 -25.81 20.10 9.26
N LYS A 13 -25.51 21.37 9.59
CA LYS A 13 -24.12 21.86 9.67
C LYS A 13 -23.38 21.26 10.88
N LYS A 14 -24.06 21.13 12.03
CA LYS A 14 -23.50 20.52 13.25
C LYS A 14 -23.24 19.02 13.05
N GLU A 15 -24.17 18.30 12.45
CA GLU A 15 -24.01 16.88 12.08
C GLU A 15 -22.82 16.67 11.14
N LYS A 16 -22.72 17.46 10.06
CA LYS A 16 -21.56 17.40 9.15
C LYS A 16 -20.23 17.72 9.83
N LEU A 17 -20.24 18.60 10.82
CA LEU A 17 -19.04 18.95 11.59
C LEU A 17 -18.66 17.81 12.55
N GLN A 18 -19.64 17.19 13.20
CA GLN A 18 -19.44 16.01 14.06
C GLN A 18 -18.90 14.84 13.24
N GLU A 19 -19.48 14.53 12.07
CA GLU A 19 -18.96 13.51 11.16
C GLU A 19 -17.51 13.79 10.74
N LYS A 20 -17.19 15.05 10.39
CA LYS A 20 -15.81 15.43 10.05
C LYS A 20 -14.85 15.21 11.22
N ASN A 21 -15.26 15.55 12.43
CA ASN A 21 -14.43 15.38 13.63
C ASN A 21 -14.25 13.91 13.99
N GLN A 22 -15.31 13.09 13.92
CA GLN A 22 -15.23 11.64 14.10
C GLN A 22 -14.31 10.99 13.06
N ARG A 23 -14.43 11.36 11.77
CA ARG A 23 -13.53 10.87 10.71
C ARG A 23 -12.06 11.22 11.00
N LYS A 24 -11.79 12.42 11.52
CA LYS A 24 -10.43 12.81 11.92
C LYS A 24 -9.93 11.97 13.10
N ARG A 25 -10.74 11.78 14.15
CA ARG A 25 -10.40 10.93 15.31
C ARG A 25 -10.13 9.49 14.88
N ARG A 26 -10.99 8.90 14.06
CA ARG A 26 -10.80 7.54 13.51
C ARG A 26 -9.48 7.39 12.75
N LYS A 27 -9.09 8.39 11.94
CA LYS A 27 -7.79 8.38 11.26
C LYS A 27 -6.61 8.42 12.23
N ILE A 28 -6.70 9.22 13.29
CA ILE A 28 -5.64 9.34 14.32
C ILE A 28 -5.49 8.02 15.07
N ILE A 29 -6.60 7.42 15.51
CA ILE A 29 -6.61 6.13 16.19
C ILE A 29 -6.02 5.06 15.28
N ARG A 30 -6.46 4.95 14.01
CA ARG A 30 -5.89 3.97 13.08
C ARG A 30 -4.38 4.16 12.90
N ALA A 31 -3.93 5.41 12.77
CA ALA A 31 -2.51 5.73 12.61
C ALA A 31 -1.67 5.43 13.86
N SER A 32 -2.25 5.46 15.07
CA SER A 32 -1.53 5.11 16.29
C SER A 32 -1.35 3.61 16.47
N PHE A 33 -2.28 2.79 15.95
CA PHE A 33 -2.24 1.33 16.09
C PHE A 33 -1.59 0.62 14.89
N GLU A 34 -1.68 1.19 13.68
CA GLU A 34 -1.08 0.59 12.50
C GLU A 34 0.46 0.72 12.49
N PRO A 35 1.20 -0.39 12.38
CA PRO A 35 2.65 -0.33 12.26
C PRO A 35 3.05 0.32 10.92
N LEU A 36 3.90 1.35 10.98
CA LEU A 36 4.35 2.09 9.79
C LEU A 36 5.13 1.21 8.79
N LEU A 37 5.86 0.22 9.29
CA LEU A 37 6.80 -0.59 8.51
C LEU A 37 6.07 -1.46 7.44
N PRO A 38 5.02 -2.25 7.78
CA PRO A 38 4.20 -2.93 6.76
C PRO A 38 3.57 -2.02 5.71
N GLY A 39 3.10 -0.84 6.12
CA GLY A 39 2.53 0.14 5.19
C GLY A 39 3.56 0.61 4.17
N LEU A 40 4.76 0.94 4.63
CA LEU A 40 5.88 1.34 3.77
C LEU A 40 6.27 0.23 2.79
N ILE A 41 6.34 -1.03 3.24
CA ILE A 41 6.69 -2.16 2.37
C ILE A 41 5.66 -2.34 1.27
N ARG A 42 4.36 -2.24 1.57
CA ARG A 42 3.31 -2.31 0.53
C ARG A 42 3.46 -1.19 -0.49
N MET A 43 3.75 0.04 -0.05
CA MET A 43 3.97 1.16 -0.97
C MET A 43 5.16 0.92 -1.90
N VAL A 44 6.30 0.48 -1.36
CA VAL A 44 7.51 0.20 -2.17
C VAL A 44 7.28 -0.99 -3.10
N TYR A 45 6.58 -2.04 -2.64
CA TYR A 45 6.22 -3.20 -3.47
C TYR A 45 5.35 -2.80 -4.67
N TRP A 46 4.33 -1.96 -4.47
CA TRP A 46 3.54 -1.43 -5.57
C TRP A 46 4.35 -0.51 -6.48
N GLY A 47 5.23 0.32 -5.91
CA GLY A 47 6.16 1.14 -6.68
C GLY A 47 7.06 0.30 -7.59
N MET A 48 7.62 -0.80 -7.08
CA MET A 48 8.45 -1.75 -7.82
C MET A 48 7.72 -2.32 -9.04
N ILE A 49 6.40 -2.53 -8.95
CA ILE A 49 5.60 -3.04 -10.06
C ILE A 49 5.29 -1.90 -11.04
N VAL A 50 4.75 -0.78 -10.55
CA VAL A 50 4.17 0.27 -11.41
C VAL A 50 5.22 1.16 -12.07
N LEU A 51 6.25 1.59 -11.34
CA LEU A 51 7.21 2.59 -11.83
C LEU A 51 8.01 2.13 -13.05
N PRO A 52 8.47 0.86 -13.15
CA PRO A 52 9.11 0.38 -14.37
C PRO A 52 8.21 0.46 -15.62
N PHE A 53 6.91 0.20 -15.50
CA PHE A 53 5.99 0.37 -16.64
C PHE A 53 5.78 1.84 -17.00
N CYS A 54 5.68 2.71 -16.00
CA CYS A 54 5.60 4.15 -16.24
C CYS A 54 6.85 4.67 -16.94
N SER A 55 8.04 4.18 -16.57
CA SER A 55 9.28 4.61 -17.19
C SER A 55 9.37 4.20 -18.67
N VAL A 56 8.95 2.98 -19.01
CA VAL A 56 8.83 2.53 -20.41
C VAL A 56 7.79 3.35 -21.19
N ALA A 57 6.66 3.70 -20.56
CA ALA A 57 5.64 4.52 -21.21
C ALA A 57 6.14 5.94 -21.53
N VAL A 58 6.95 6.55 -20.66
CA VAL A 58 7.57 7.85 -20.91
C VAL A 58 8.54 7.78 -22.10
N GLU A 59 9.40 6.76 -22.15
CA GLU A 59 10.30 6.54 -23.29
C GLU A 59 9.52 6.33 -24.59
N LEU A 60 8.39 5.61 -24.54
CA LEU A 60 7.53 5.39 -25.70
C LEU A 60 6.93 6.71 -26.22
N ILE A 61 6.43 7.55 -25.33
CA ILE A 61 5.86 8.86 -25.71
C ILE A 61 6.94 9.74 -26.34
N ALA A 62 8.14 9.80 -25.73
CA ALA A 62 9.26 10.57 -26.26
C ALA A 62 9.66 10.12 -27.68
N CYS A 63 9.65 8.81 -27.93
CA CYS A 63 9.97 8.25 -29.23
C CYS A 63 8.85 8.46 -30.28
N LEU A 64 7.57 8.50 -29.86
CA LEU A 64 6.46 8.82 -30.77
C LEU A 64 6.48 10.29 -31.20
N GLU A 65 6.97 11.19 -30.34
CA GLU A 65 7.10 12.61 -30.62
C GLU A 65 8.23 12.91 -31.62
N HIS A 66 9.37 12.21 -31.52
CA HIS A 66 10.51 12.35 -32.42
C HIS A 66 10.47 11.32 -33.56
N LYS A 67 9.76 11.62 -34.66
CA LYS A 67 9.73 10.73 -35.84
C LYS A 67 10.99 10.87 -36.70
N ASN A 68 12.08 10.21 -36.31
CA ASN A 68 13.29 10.06 -37.13
C ASN A 68 13.66 8.58 -37.36
N ASP A 69 14.54 8.34 -38.34
CA ASP A 69 15.15 7.03 -38.54
C ASP A 69 16.08 6.70 -37.36
N GLY A 70 15.94 5.52 -36.76
CA GLY A 70 16.71 5.08 -35.58
C GLY A 70 16.03 5.30 -34.21
N THR A 71 14.87 5.95 -34.17
CA THR A 71 14.16 6.24 -32.90
C THR A 71 13.73 4.98 -32.15
N TRP A 72 13.39 3.91 -32.87
CA TRP A 72 12.99 2.62 -32.26
C TRP A 72 14.17 1.88 -31.62
N GLU A 73 15.36 1.99 -32.19
CA GLU A 73 16.57 1.42 -31.58
C GLU A 73 16.89 2.17 -30.28
N LEU A 74 16.81 3.51 -30.30
CA LEU A 74 16.99 4.31 -29.09
C LEU A 74 15.93 4.00 -28.02
N PHE A 75 14.67 3.78 -28.42
CA PHE A 75 13.58 3.35 -27.53
C PHE A 75 13.93 2.04 -26.81
N TRP A 76 14.27 0.99 -27.56
CA TRP A 76 14.56 -0.32 -26.96
C TRP A 76 15.74 -0.26 -26.00
N LYS A 77 16.78 0.49 -26.35
CA LYS A 77 17.93 0.70 -25.47
C LYS A 77 17.48 1.40 -24.17
N ASN A 78 16.92 2.60 -24.27
CA ASN A 78 16.58 3.39 -23.09
C ASN A 78 15.51 2.74 -22.22
N SER A 79 14.51 2.10 -22.82
CA SER A 79 13.46 1.37 -22.10
C SER A 79 14.01 0.17 -21.33
N GLY A 80 14.94 -0.60 -21.92
CA GLY A 80 15.64 -1.68 -21.23
C GLY A 80 16.42 -1.21 -20.00
N TYR A 81 17.24 -0.16 -20.17
CA TYR A 81 17.99 0.43 -19.06
C TYR A 81 17.03 0.97 -17.99
N SER A 82 16.08 1.82 -18.36
CA SER A 82 15.15 2.46 -17.44
C SER A 82 14.32 1.45 -16.66
N TYR A 83 13.75 0.43 -17.34
CA TYR A 83 12.97 -0.62 -16.70
C TYR A 83 13.81 -1.41 -15.69
N PHE A 84 15.00 -1.87 -16.09
CA PHE A 84 15.85 -2.69 -15.24
C PHE A 84 16.39 -1.93 -14.03
N PHE A 85 16.90 -0.71 -14.21
CA PHE A 85 17.44 0.08 -13.10
C PHE A 85 16.35 0.55 -12.14
N CYS A 86 15.16 0.90 -12.65
CA CYS A 86 14.03 1.27 -11.81
C CYS A 86 13.54 0.07 -10.98
N TRP A 87 13.46 -1.12 -11.60
CA TRP A 87 13.19 -2.35 -10.87
C TRP A 87 14.31 -2.70 -9.88
N LEU A 88 15.59 -2.57 -10.23
CA LEU A 88 16.71 -2.92 -9.35
C LEU A 88 16.68 -2.10 -8.06
N PHE A 89 16.47 -0.79 -8.16
CA PHE A 89 16.40 0.08 -6.98
C PHE A 89 15.24 -0.31 -6.06
N LEU A 90 14.04 -0.48 -6.60
CA LEU A 90 12.84 -0.75 -5.80
C LEU A 90 12.75 -2.21 -5.36
N GLY A 91 13.17 -3.14 -6.21
CA GLY A 91 13.16 -4.57 -5.99
C GLY A 91 14.14 -5.01 -4.92
N VAL A 92 15.37 -4.47 -4.93
CA VAL A 92 16.35 -4.75 -3.86
C VAL A 92 15.87 -4.23 -2.51
N VAL A 93 15.34 -3.00 -2.47
CA VAL A 93 14.78 -2.43 -1.24
C VAL A 93 13.60 -3.26 -0.74
N THR A 94 12.69 -3.65 -1.64
CA THR A 94 11.54 -4.50 -1.30
C THR A 94 11.97 -5.85 -0.75
N ALA A 95 12.93 -6.51 -1.39
CA ALA A 95 13.47 -7.80 -0.94
C ALA A 95 14.11 -7.68 0.45
N ALA A 96 14.94 -6.67 0.68
CA ALA A 96 15.58 -6.43 1.98
C ALA A 96 14.54 -6.23 3.09
N LEU A 97 13.52 -5.39 2.85
CA LEU A 97 12.47 -5.14 3.83
C LEU A 97 11.62 -6.39 4.09
N CYS A 98 11.33 -7.20 3.06
CA CYS A 98 10.63 -8.47 3.23
C CYS A 98 11.44 -9.47 4.09
N VAL A 99 12.75 -9.58 3.87
CA VAL A 99 13.62 -10.44 4.69
C VAL A 99 13.63 -9.97 6.15
N ILE A 100 13.74 -8.66 6.39
CA ILE A 100 13.69 -8.10 7.75
C ILE A 100 12.37 -8.48 8.44
N GLN A 101 11.24 -8.38 7.74
CA GLN A 101 9.94 -8.76 8.30
C GLN A 101 9.83 -10.26 8.56
N ILE A 102 10.35 -11.12 7.67
CA ILE A 102 10.37 -12.56 7.89
C ILE A 102 11.18 -12.89 9.15
N VAL A 103 12.37 -12.32 9.30
CA VAL A 103 13.20 -12.49 10.52
C VAL A 103 12.46 -11.97 11.75
N ARG A 104 11.78 -10.83 11.64
CA ARG A 104 10.97 -10.26 12.73
C ARG A 104 9.86 -11.20 13.16
N THR A 105 9.17 -11.84 12.20
CA THR A 105 8.11 -12.81 12.49
C THR A 105 8.66 -14.08 13.13
N GLU A 106 9.79 -14.60 12.66
CA GLU A 106 10.34 -15.88 13.12
C GLU A 106 11.09 -15.78 14.45
N LYS A 107 11.91 -14.74 14.64
CA LYS A 107 12.76 -14.60 15.83
C LYS A 107 12.11 -13.81 16.96
N PHE A 108 11.27 -12.84 16.61
CA PHE A 108 10.67 -11.92 17.58
C PHE A 108 9.16 -12.15 17.76
N GLY A 109 8.60 -13.18 17.12
CA GLY A 109 7.19 -13.54 17.26
C GLY A 109 6.22 -12.45 16.78
N TYR A 110 6.67 -11.56 15.89
CA TYR A 110 5.83 -10.48 15.39
C TYR A 110 4.72 -11.05 14.48
N SER A 111 3.48 -10.67 14.77
CA SER A 111 2.33 -10.91 13.90
C SER A 111 1.73 -9.56 13.53
N GLU A 112 1.53 -9.33 12.22
CA GLU A 112 0.74 -8.17 11.79
C GLU A 112 -0.69 -8.36 12.26
N LYS A 113 -1.28 -7.34 12.88
CA LYS A 113 -2.71 -7.35 13.20
C LYS A 113 -3.48 -6.49 12.21
N VAL A 114 -4.71 -6.89 11.92
CA VAL A 114 -5.66 -6.11 11.12
C VAL A 114 -6.57 -5.35 12.07
N TYR A 115 -6.56 -4.02 11.99
CA TYR A 115 -7.38 -3.16 12.83
C TYR A 115 -8.60 -2.66 12.04
N ARG A 116 -9.79 -2.82 12.61
CA ARG A 116 -11.06 -2.31 12.06
C ARG A 116 -11.91 -1.69 13.15
N PHE A 117 -12.76 -0.72 12.79
CA PHE A 117 -13.77 -0.20 13.70
C PHE A 117 -14.98 -1.14 13.75
N ALA A 118 -15.79 -1.05 14.82
CA ALA A 118 -16.95 -1.91 15.03
C ALA A 118 -17.93 -1.93 13.84
N ASP A 119 -18.14 -0.77 13.22
CA ASP A 119 -19.03 -0.57 12.07
C ASP A 119 -18.47 -1.12 10.76
N GLU A 120 -17.17 -1.39 10.68
CA GLU A 120 -16.49 -1.95 9.49
C GLU A 120 -16.45 -3.49 9.51
N ILE A 121 -16.89 -4.12 10.60
CA ILE A 121 -16.83 -5.58 10.77
C ILE A 121 -18.21 -6.17 10.47
N PRO A 122 -18.32 -7.10 9.49
CA PRO A 122 -19.55 -7.85 9.29
C PRO A 122 -19.94 -8.58 10.57
N TYR A 123 -21.23 -8.57 10.94
CA TYR A 123 -21.73 -9.25 12.15
C TYR A 123 -21.27 -10.71 12.27
N ALA A 124 -21.17 -11.43 11.16
CA ALA A 124 -20.72 -12.82 11.11
C ALA A 124 -19.24 -13.02 11.51
N GLU A 125 -18.40 -11.99 11.32
CA GLU A 125 -16.96 -12.04 11.61
C GLU A 125 -16.59 -11.39 12.93
N PHE A 126 -17.53 -10.74 13.61
CA PHE A 126 -17.26 -9.96 14.82
C PHE A 126 -16.63 -10.78 15.95
N SER A 127 -17.01 -12.05 16.07
CA SER A 127 -16.43 -12.99 17.05
C SER A 127 -14.95 -13.31 16.83
N LEU A 128 -14.42 -13.04 15.64
CA LEU A 128 -13.01 -13.28 15.30
C LEU A 128 -12.11 -12.09 15.66
N TYR A 129 -12.70 -10.96 16.06
CA TYR A 129 -11.95 -9.78 16.45
C TYR A 129 -11.93 -9.63 17.97
N GLN A 130 -10.79 -9.23 18.50
CA GLN A 130 -10.62 -8.84 19.90
C GLN A 130 -10.56 -7.32 20.00
N LYS A 131 -11.09 -6.74 21.09
CA LYS A 131 -11.02 -5.29 21.29
C LYS A 131 -9.56 -4.89 21.52
N ALA A 132 -8.98 -4.10 20.61
CA ALA A 132 -7.58 -3.68 20.65
C ALA A 132 -7.36 -2.53 21.64
N ASN A 133 -8.40 -1.75 21.90
CA ASN A 133 -8.34 -0.57 22.74
C ASN A 133 -9.39 -0.64 23.86
N ASN A 134 -8.95 -0.48 25.10
CA ASN A 134 -9.74 0.24 26.09
C ASN A 134 -9.04 1.60 26.23
N PRO A 135 -9.54 2.68 25.63
CA PRO A 135 -9.07 3.98 26.02
C PRO A 135 -9.56 4.17 27.46
N GLU A 136 -8.66 4.48 28.39
CA GLU A 136 -9.04 5.08 29.65
C GLU A 136 -9.91 6.32 29.34
N GLY A 137 -11.24 6.20 29.43
CA GLY A 137 -12.18 7.33 29.43
C GLY A 137 -12.87 7.74 28.13
N GLU A 138 -12.92 6.94 27.05
CA GLU A 138 -13.83 7.22 25.92
C GLU A 138 -15.05 6.26 25.97
N GLU A 139 -16.20 6.79 26.41
CA GLU A 139 -17.52 6.10 26.51
C GLU A 139 -18.20 5.84 25.14
N ASP A 140 -17.57 6.21 24.02
CA ASP A 140 -18.15 6.14 22.68
C ASP A 140 -17.82 4.78 22.03
N ASP A 141 -18.76 3.82 22.11
CA ASP A 141 -18.64 2.47 21.52
C ASP A 141 -18.31 2.50 20.01
N ASP A 142 -18.70 3.59 19.32
CA ASP A 142 -18.46 3.83 17.89
C ASP A 142 -16.98 4.10 17.52
N LEU A 143 -16.11 4.31 18.51
CA LEU A 143 -14.66 4.51 18.34
C LEU A 143 -13.83 3.30 18.78
N ALA A 144 -14.47 2.20 19.18
CA ALA A 144 -13.79 0.97 19.56
C ALA A 144 -13.05 0.36 18.35
N LEU A 145 -11.73 0.19 18.51
CA LEU A 145 -10.89 -0.48 17.54
C LEU A 145 -10.77 -1.96 17.90
N TYR A 146 -10.96 -2.80 16.90
CA TYR A 146 -10.95 -4.25 16.98
C TYR A 146 -9.78 -4.79 16.17
N GLU A 147 -9.03 -5.72 16.73
CA GLU A 147 -7.88 -6.38 16.13
C GLU A 147 -8.19 -7.85 15.80
N ARG A 148 -7.67 -8.32 14.66
CA ARG A 148 -7.72 -9.72 14.26
C ARG A 148 -6.40 -10.14 13.63
N GLU A 149 -6.02 -11.40 13.84
CA GLU A 149 -4.90 -11.99 13.11
C GLU A 149 -5.25 -12.17 11.62
N PRO A 150 -4.34 -11.83 10.70
CA PRO A 150 -4.58 -11.90 9.27
C PRO A 150 -4.81 -13.35 8.85
N GLU A 151 -5.73 -13.55 7.90
CA GLU A 151 -6.06 -14.87 7.36
C GLU A 151 -4.85 -15.62 6.79
N MET A 152 -3.91 -14.87 6.20
CA MET A 152 -2.62 -15.39 5.81
C MET A 152 -1.56 -15.02 6.85
N PRO A 153 -0.78 -16.01 7.35
CA PRO A 153 0.34 -15.74 8.24
C PRO A 153 1.27 -14.69 7.65
N THR A 154 1.70 -13.74 8.47
CA THR A 154 2.56 -12.61 8.06
C THR A 154 3.81 -13.09 7.30
N LYS A 155 4.43 -14.18 7.77
CA LYS A 155 5.55 -14.85 7.10
C LYS A 155 5.23 -15.25 5.66
N ASN A 156 4.10 -15.92 5.43
CA ASN A 156 3.72 -16.41 4.11
C ASN A 156 3.43 -15.26 3.15
N ARG A 157 2.81 -14.17 3.64
CA ARG A 157 2.59 -12.96 2.84
C ARG A 157 3.91 -12.36 2.36
N TYR A 158 4.88 -12.13 3.25
CA TYR A 158 6.18 -11.57 2.86
C TYR A 158 7.02 -12.52 2.02
N ARG A 159 6.92 -13.84 2.24
CA ARG A 159 7.56 -14.83 1.38
C ARG A 159 7.00 -14.77 -0.05
N ASN A 160 5.69 -14.65 -0.20
CA ASN A 160 5.05 -14.51 -1.50
C ASN A 160 5.48 -13.21 -2.19
N MET A 161 5.52 -12.09 -1.46
CA MET A 161 6.04 -10.83 -2.00
C MET A 161 7.49 -10.98 -2.49
N LEU A 162 8.35 -11.64 -1.73
CA LEU A 162 9.75 -11.87 -2.10
C LEU A 162 9.88 -12.76 -3.34
N ILE A 163 9.06 -13.80 -3.46
CA ILE A 163 8.99 -14.66 -4.66
C ILE A 163 8.61 -13.83 -5.88
N TRP A 164 7.56 -13.00 -5.77
CA TRP A 164 7.13 -12.12 -6.86
C TRP A 164 8.21 -11.11 -7.24
N THR A 165 8.85 -10.48 -6.25
CA THR A 165 9.99 -9.60 -6.49
C THR A 165 11.08 -10.32 -7.30
N ALA A 166 11.45 -11.55 -6.92
CA ALA A 166 12.44 -12.33 -7.66
C ALA A 166 12.00 -12.65 -9.09
N ILE A 167 10.73 -13.01 -9.31
CA ILE A 167 10.17 -13.26 -10.65
C ILE A 167 10.24 -12.01 -11.52
N PHE A 168 9.79 -10.86 -11.00
CA PHE A 168 9.89 -9.58 -11.72
C PHE A 168 11.34 -9.20 -12.02
N GLY A 169 12.27 -9.51 -11.11
CA GLY A 169 13.70 -9.30 -11.32
C GLY A 169 14.29 -10.15 -12.42
N ALA A 170 13.95 -11.43 -12.44
CA ALA A 170 14.35 -12.34 -13.51
C ALA A 170 13.79 -11.87 -14.86
N ALA A 171 12.53 -11.44 -14.91
CA ALA A 171 11.92 -10.89 -16.12
C ALA A 171 12.61 -9.59 -16.57
N ALA A 172 12.89 -8.67 -15.64
CA ALA A 172 13.59 -7.42 -15.92
C ALA A 172 15.01 -7.66 -16.45
N GLY A 173 15.74 -8.59 -15.82
CA GLY A 173 17.09 -8.98 -16.24
C GLY A 173 17.11 -9.66 -17.60
N LEU A 174 16.15 -10.54 -17.89
CA LEU A 174 15.99 -11.15 -19.21
C LEU A 174 15.67 -10.11 -20.29
N TYR A 175 14.75 -9.19 -20.01
CA TYR A 175 14.40 -8.11 -20.94
C TYR A 175 15.61 -7.23 -21.26
N TYR A 176 16.35 -6.80 -20.23
CA TYR A 176 17.57 -6.02 -20.41
C TYR A 176 18.66 -6.79 -21.16
N GLY A 177 18.90 -8.06 -20.80
CA GLY A 177 19.90 -8.90 -21.45
C GLY A 177 19.58 -9.20 -22.91
N LEU A 178 18.31 -9.41 -23.25
CA LEU A 178 17.86 -9.57 -24.64
C LEU A 178 18.10 -8.31 -25.46
N ILE A 179 17.83 -7.13 -24.90
CA ILE A 179 18.09 -5.86 -25.58
C ILE A 179 19.59 -5.66 -25.83
N LEU A 180 20.44 -5.99 -24.85
CA LEU A 180 21.90 -5.93 -25.01
C LEU A 180 22.44 -6.93 -26.03
N PHE A 181 21.76 -8.07 -26.25
CA PHE A 181 22.20 -9.09 -27.19
C PHE A 181 21.73 -8.80 -28.63
N LEU A 182 20.57 -8.18 -28.79
CA LEU A 182 19.95 -7.87 -30.08
C LEU A 182 20.47 -6.57 -30.72
N MET A 183 21.19 -5.74 -29.96
CA MET A 183 21.83 -4.50 -30.39
C MET A 183 23.34 -4.67 -30.50
#